data_AF-A0A4R8FKK5-F1
#
_entry.id   AF-A0A4R8FKK5-F1
#
_cell.length_a   1.000
_cell.length_b   1.000
_cell.length_c   1.000
_cell.angle_alpha   90.00
_cell.angle_beta   90.00
_cell.angle_gamma   90.00
#
_symmetry.space_group_name_H-M   'P 1'
#
loop_
_entity.id
_entity.type
_entity.pdbx_description
1 polymer ?
#
loop_
_entity_poly.entity_id
_entity_poly.type
_entity_poly.pdbx_seq_one_letter_code
_entity_poly.pdbx_strand_id
1 'polypeptide(L)'
;MQIGAWEARLAGDTSDAEARFDAARNLAKQKGFRYIPVERVASLPLTERLERVDAISNRRGQPDMIEARALLGAVERPSITVSRALELYWTLAADVAHGKNANQMRIWRNGRKKPVASFIEHIGDLPLSQITQDDRLDWRQALWERVEAGQYSTNAANKDIGAFCRIVRTINEKKRLGLTLPFSGLSLKDRRVCRPHAP
;
A
#
# COMPACT_ATOMS: atom_id res chain seq x y z
N MET A 1 19.44 -27.13 5.61
CA MET A 1 19.36 -26.00 4.65
C MET A 1 19.09 -24.71 5.42
N GLN A 2 20.12 -23.90 5.65
CA GLN A 2 20.07 -22.63 6.40
C GLN A 2 20.32 -21.44 5.46
N ILE A 3 19.39 -21.14 4.56
CA ILE A 3 19.53 -20.01 3.62
C ILE A 3 18.71 -18.79 4.10
N GLY A 4 17.52 -19.00 4.69
CA GLY A 4 16.65 -17.89 5.11
C GLY A 4 17.12 -17.06 6.31
N ALA A 5 18.01 -17.59 7.15
CA ALA A 5 18.54 -16.86 8.32
C ALA A 5 19.66 -15.87 7.95
N TRP A 6 20.30 -16.05 6.78
CA TRP A 6 21.40 -15.20 6.31
C TRP A 6 20.90 -13.99 5.51
N GLU A 7 19.81 -14.14 4.74
CA GLU A 7 19.16 -13.02 4.04
C GLU A 7 18.56 -11.99 5.02
N ALA A 8 18.12 -12.43 6.20
CA ALA A 8 17.62 -11.55 7.26
C ALA A 8 18.70 -10.62 7.86
N ARG A 9 20.00 -10.95 7.68
CA ARG A 9 21.13 -10.17 8.22
C ARG A 9 21.62 -9.06 7.28
N LEU A 10 21.33 -9.15 5.98
CA LEU A 10 21.83 -8.20 4.97
C LEU A 10 20.83 -7.07 4.65
N ALA A 11 19.55 -7.22 4.99
CA ALA A 11 18.54 -6.17 4.82
C ALA A 11 18.63 -5.07 5.90
N GLY A 12 19.82 -4.79 6.42
CA GLY A 12 20.11 -3.87 7.52
C GLY A 12 20.18 -2.40 7.09
N ASP A 13 20.26 -2.11 5.78
CA ASP A 13 20.24 -0.74 5.25
C ASP A 13 19.16 -0.60 4.19
N THR A 14 18.16 0.22 4.51
CA THR A 14 17.17 0.85 3.61
C THR A 14 16.18 0.06 2.72
N SER A 15 16.31 -1.22 2.33
CA SER A 15 15.54 -1.67 1.14
C SER A 15 14.25 -2.51 1.27
N ASP A 16 13.83 -3.06 2.43
CA ASP A 16 12.51 -3.72 2.45
C ASP A 16 11.85 -3.79 3.84
N ALA A 17 11.16 -2.71 4.22
CA ALA A 17 10.31 -2.71 5.40
C ALA A 17 9.26 -3.83 5.36
N GLU A 18 8.80 -4.25 4.15
CA GLU A 18 7.86 -5.37 4.00
C GLU A 18 8.52 -6.68 4.40
N ALA A 19 9.74 -6.95 3.93
CA ALA A 19 10.46 -8.17 4.29
C ALA A 19 10.74 -8.26 5.78
N ARG A 20 11.12 -7.15 6.43
CA ARG A 20 11.34 -7.11 7.89
C ARG A 20 10.06 -7.39 8.66
N PHE A 21 8.94 -6.81 8.22
CA PHE A 21 7.65 -7.05 8.84
C PHE A 21 7.13 -8.47 8.62
N ASP A 22 7.29 -9.03 7.41
CA ASP A 22 6.92 -10.41 7.12
C ASP A 22 7.80 -11.40 7.88
N ALA A 23 9.10 -11.12 8.03
CA ALA A 23 9.99 -11.90 8.89
C ALA A 23 9.52 -11.87 10.36
N ALA A 24 9.15 -10.71 10.88
CA ALA A 24 8.59 -10.58 12.24
C ALA A 24 7.29 -11.35 12.40
N ARG A 25 6.39 -11.31 11.41
CA ARG A 25 5.14 -12.09 11.41
C ARG A 25 5.40 -13.59 11.42
N ASN A 26 6.34 -14.05 10.60
CA ASN A 26 6.71 -15.46 10.53
C ASN A 26 7.37 -15.93 11.82
N LEU A 27 8.23 -15.11 12.42
CA LEU A 27 8.89 -15.41 13.69
C LEU A 27 7.89 -15.51 14.84
N ALA A 28 6.96 -14.55 14.97
CA ALA A 28 5.87 -14.63 15.94
C ALA A 28 5.05 -15.92 15.75
N LYS A 29 4.70 -16.25 14.50
CA LYS A 29 3.94 -17.47 14.17
C LYS A 29 4.69 -18.75 14.54
N GLN A 30 6.00 -18.82 14.28
CA GLN A 30 6.84 -19.96 14.65
C GLN A 30 6.89 -20.18 16.17
N LYS A 31 6.79 -19.09 16.96
CA LYS A 31 6.70 -19.13 18.43
C LYS A 31 5.27 -19.35 18.95
N GLY A 32 4.30 -19.59 18.06
CA GLY A 32 2.90 -19.85 18.44
C GLY A 32 2.03 -18.60 18.59
N PHE A 33 2.56 -17.40 18.32
CA PHE A 33 1.82 -16.15 18.48
C PHE A 33 1.39 -15.56 17.14
N ARG A 34 0.23 -14.90 17.13
CA ARG A 34 -0.11 -13.97 16.05
C ARG A 34 0.62 -12.65 16.29
N TYR A 35 1.24 -12.13 15.23
CA TYR A 35 1.74 -10.76 15.22
C TYR A 35 0.59 -9.77 15.39
N ILE A 36 0.72 -8.90 16.39
CA ILE A 36 -0.16 -7.76 16.64
C ILE A 36 0.72 -6.55 16.99
N PRO A 37 0.30 -5.32 16.66
CA PRO A 37 1.06 -4.10 17.00
C PRO A 37 1.22 -3.91 18.50
N VAL A 38 2.26 -3.18 18.91
CA VAL A 38 2.60 -2.93 20.33
C VAL A 38 1.43 -2.37 21.13
N GLU A 39 0.60 -1.50 20.55
CA GLU A 39 -0.57 -0.92 21.22
C GLU A 39 -1.61 -2.00 21.56
N ARG A 40 -1.76 -2.99 20.66
CA ARG A 40 -2.63 -4.15 20.89
C ARG A 40 -2.02 -5.11 21.90
N VAL A 41 -0.71 -5.35 21.86
CA VAL A 41 -0.01 -6.14 22.90
C VAL A 41 -0.22 -5.51 24.26
N ALA A 42 -0.07 -4.20 24.38
CA ALA A 42 -0.25 -3.47 25.64
C ALA A 42 -1.67 -3.62 26.22
N SER A 43 -2.68 -3.77 25.35
CA SER A 43 -4.08 -3.98 25.74
C SER A 43 -4.46 -5.43 26.10
N LEU A 44 -3.56 -6.40 25.90
CA LEU A 44 -3.83 -7.80 26.25
C LEU A 44 -3.85 -8.02 27.77
N PRO A 45 -4.54 -9.07 28.26
CA PRO A 45 -4.42 -9.52 29.65
C PRO A 45 -2.95 -9.69 30.07
N LEU A 46 -2.65 -9.43 31.35
CA LEU A 46 -1.28 -9.53 31.87
C LEU A 46 -0.64 -10.89 31.58
N THR A 47 -1.39 -11.98 31.77
CA THR A 47 -0.92 -13.34 31.52
C THR A 47 -0.47 -13.54 30.07
N GLU A 48 -1.27 -13.14 29.08
CA GLU A 48 -0.91 -13.25 27.65
C GLU A 48 0.30 -12.39 27.28
N ARG A 49 0.50 -11.25 27.96
CA ARG A 49 1.69 -10.42 27.77
C ARG A 49 2.94 -11.12 28.32
N LEU A 50 2.84 -11.76 29.48
CA LEU A 50 3.94 -12.50 30.09
C LEU A 50 4.32 -13.72 29.25
N GLU A 51 3.34 -14.47 28.72
CA GLU A 51 3.60 -15.60 27.80
C GLU A 51 4.42 -15.17 26.57
N ARG A 52 4.14 -13.98 26.03
CA ARG A 52 4.93 -13.42 24.92
C ARG A 52 6.35 -13.05 25.35
N VAL A 53 6.55 -12.59 26.58
CA VAL A 53 7.88 -12.25 27.11
C VAL A 53 8.69 -13.51 27.37
N ASP A 54 8.10 -14.53 27.98
CA ASP A 54 8.77 -15.80 28.32
C ASP A 54 9.22 -16.57 27.06
N ALA A 55 8.52 -16.39 25.94
CA ALA A 55 8.88 -17.00 24.67
C ALA A 55 10.09 -16.34 23.97
N ILE A 56 10.56 -15.19 24.46
CA ILE A 56 11.73 -14.47 23.95
C ILE A 56 12.99 -15.10 24.55
N SER A 57 13.63 -16.00 23.80
CA SER A 57 14.86 -16.63 24.26
C SER A 57 15.73 -17.10 23.09
N ASN A 58 17.01 -16.75 23.14
CA ASN A 58 18.01 -17.29 22.24
C ASN A 58 18.50 -18.67 22.74
N ARG A 59 19.35 -19.34 21.94
CA ARG A 59 19.92 -20.65 22.27
C ARG A 59 20.74 -20.71 23.57
N ARG A 60 21.08 -19.56 24.15
CA ARG A 60 21.81 -19.42 25.42
C ARG A 60 20.89 -18.97 26.58
N GLY A 61 19.58 -18.93 26.37
CA GLY A 61 18.60 -18.50 27.38
C GLY A 61 18.59 -17.00 27.64
N GLN A 62 19.23 -16.19 26.80
CA GLN A 62 19.19 -14.72 26.89
C GLN A 62 18.12 -14.14 25.95
N PRO A 63 17.55 -12.97 26.25
CA PRO A 63 16.56 -12.34 25.38
C PRO A 63 17.13 -12.07 23.98
N ASP A 64 16.41 -12.54 22.94
CA ASP A 64 16.72 -12.19 21.54
C ASP A 64 15.93 -10.93 21.15
N MET A 65 16.64 -9.85 20.81
CA MET A 65 16.00 -8.58 20.46
C MET A 65 15.17 -8.65 19.16
N ILE A 66 15.47 -9.57 18.26
CA ILE A 66 14.69 -9.79 17.03
C ILE A 66 13.36 -10.47 17.39
N GLU A 67 13.41 -11.51 18.23
CA GLU A 67 12.21 -12.16 18.75
C GLU A 67 11.38 -11.20 19.59
N ALA A 68 12.01 -10.39 20.44
CA ALA A 68 11.32 -9.38 21.25
C ALA A 68 10.52 -8.41 20.37
N ARG A 69 11.14 -7.88 19.31
CA ARG A 69 10.44 -6.98 18.38
C ARG A 69 9.26 -7.66 17.68
N ALA A 70 9.39 -8.94 17.32
CA ALA A 70 8.33 -9.70 16.67
C ALA A 70 7.17 -10.07 17.61
N LEU A 71 7.47 -10.54 18.83
CA LEU A 71 6.47 -11.03 19.78
C LEU A 71 5.76 -9.88 20.50
N LEU A 72 6.45 -8.75 20.72
CA LEU A 72 5.90 -7.57 21.39
C LEU A 72 5.34 -6.52 20.42
N GLY A 73 5.39 -6.78 19.11
CA GLY A 73 4.76 -5.90 18.11
C GLY A 73 5.50 -4.60 17.85
N ALA A 74 6.81 -4.56 18.13
CA ALA A 74 7.65 -3.37 17.99
C ALA A 74 8.27 -3.22 16.58
N VAL A 75 7.84 -4.03 15.62
CA VAL A 75 8.19 -3.83 14.20
C VAL A 75 7.12 -2.97 13.55
N GLU A 76 7.53 -1.79 13.10
CA GLU A 76 6.61 -0.88 12.44
C GLU A 76 5.99 -1.53 11.19
N ARG A 77 4.70 -1.27 10.95
CA ARG A 77 4.06 -1.74 9.74
C ARG A 77 4.71 -1.05 8.54
N PRO A 78 5.05 -1.78 7.48
CA PRO A 78 5.66 -1.20 6.31
C PRO A 78 4.68 -0.21 5.69
N SER A 79 5.14 1.03 5.56
CA SER A 79 4.43 2.08 4.85
C SER A 79 4.61 1.83 3.35
N ILE A 80 3.62 1.21 2.71
CA ILE A 80 3.67 0.97 1.26
C ILE A 80 3.51 2.32 0.55
N THR A 81 4.48 2.74 -0.24
CA THR A 81 4.41 3.97 -1.05
C THR A 81 3.53 3.77 -2.29
N VAL A 82 3.14 4.87 -2.95
CA VAL A 82 2.36 4.84 -4.20
C VAL A 82 3.11 4.10 -5.31
N SER A 83 4.41 4.34 -5.46
CA SER A 83 5.27 3.64 -6.42
C SER A 83 5.32 2.13 -6.13
N ARG A 84 5.55 1.75 -4.87
CA ARG A 84 5.59 0.35 -4.43
C ARG A 84 4.24 -0.35 -4.59
N ALA A 85 3.14 0.36 -4.35
CA ALA A 85 1.79 -0.15 -4.55
C ALA A 85 1.55 -0.58 -6.01
N LEU A 86 2.10 0.17 -6.98
CA LEU A 86 2.01 -0.18 -8.39
C LEU A 86 2.81 -1.45 -8.72
N GLU A 87 4.00 -1.62 -8.15
CA GLU A 87 4.80 -2.83 -8.34
C GLU A 87 4.09 -4.08 -7.80
N LEU A 88 3.58 -3.98 -6.57
CA LEU A 88 2.81 -5.03 -5.93
C LEU A 88 1.52 -5.34 -6.68
N TYR A 89 0.90 -4.34 -7.31
CA TYR A 89 -0.32 -4.55 -8.07
C TYR A 89 -0.12 -5.54 -9.22
N TRP A 90 1.06 -5.59 -9.85
CA TRP A 90 1.31 -6.50 -10.97
C TRP A 90 1.27 -7.96 -10.56
N THR A 91 1.78 -8.29 -9.37
CA THR A 91 1.77 -9.66 -8.86
C THR A 91 0.39 -10.05 -8.36
N LEU A 92 -0.35 -9.10 -7.77
CA LEU A 92 -1.67 -9.34 -7.20
C LEU A 92 -2.82 -9.33 -8.23
N ALA A 93 -2.62 -8.71 -9.39
CA ALA A 93 -3.59 -8.66 -10.50
C ALA A 93 -3.22 -9.62 -11.65
N ALA A 94 -2.43 -10.66 -11.37
CA ALA A 94 -1.98 -11.64 -12.36
C ALA A 94 -3.15 -12.42 -12.99
N ASP A 95 -4.22 -12.64 -12.23
CA ASP A 95 -5.49 -13.20 -12.68
C ASP A 95 -6.14 -12.37 -13.79
N VAL A 96 -6.13 -11.04 -13.67
CA VAL A 96 -6.68 -10.10 -14.67
C VAL A 96 -5.78 -9.99 -15.90
N ALA A 97 -4.49 -10.26 -15.76
CA ALA A 97 -3.53 -10.28 -16.87
C ALA A 97 -3.62 -11.55 -17.72
N HIS A 98 -4.19 -12.64 -17.19
CA HIS A 98 -4.31 -13.91 -17.86
C HIS A 98 -5.17 -13.80 -19.15
N GLY A 99 -4.66 -14.32 -20.27
CA GLY A 99 -5.37 -14.34 -21.56
C GLY A 99 -5.26 -13.06 -22.40
N LYS A 100 -4.50 -12.05 -21.98
CA LYS A 100 -4.25 -10.84 -22.79
C LYS A 100 -3.08 -11.05 -23.77
N ASN A 101 -3.23 -10.57 -25.00
CA ASN A 101 -2.12 -10.52 -25.95
C ASN A 101 -1.12 -9.40 -25.60
N ALA A 102 0.04 -9.38 -26.27
CA ALA A 102 1.11 -8.41 -25.99
C ALA A 102 0.67 -6.94 -26.08
N ASN A 103 -0.14 -6.58 -27.08
CA ASN A 103 -0.62 -5.22 -27.25
C ASN A 103 -1.66 -4.83 -26.19
N GLN A 104 -2.60 -5.73 -25.87
CA GLN A 104 -3.57 -5.54 -24.80
C GLN A 104 -2.88 -5.40 -23.44
N MET A 105 -1.82 -6.18 -23.19
CA MET A 105 -1.00 -6.05 -21.99
C MET A 105 -0.29 -4.70 -21.91
N ARG A 106 0.29 -4.21 -23.02
CA ARG A 106 0.92 -2.89 -23.08
C ARG A 106 -0.07 -1.78 -22.73
N ILE A 107 -1.25 -1.78 -23.36
CA ILE A 107 -2.31 -0.79 -23.10
C ILE A 107 -2.78 -0.88 -21.64
N TRP A 108 -2.99 -2.10 -21.14
CA TRP A 108 -3.45 -2.35 -19.77
C TRP A 108 -2.46 -1.87 -18.70
N ARG A 109 -1.15 -2.08 -18.92
CA ARG A 109 -0.08 -1.57 -18.05
C ARG A 109 -0.01 -0.05 -18.11
N ASN A 110 -0.04 0.54 -19.32
CA ASN A 110 0.06 1.98 -19.49
C ASN A 110 -1.11 2.72 -18.83
N GLY A 111 -2.33 2.19 -18.90
CA GLY A 111 -3.50 2.75 -18.24
C GLY A 111 -3.46 2.73 -16.71
N ARG A 112 -2.42 2.14 -16.10
CA ARG A 112 -2.20 2.09 -14.64
C ARG A 112 -0.89 2.78 -14.23
N LYS A 113 0.14 2.67 -15.05
CA LYS A 113 1.40 3.41 -14.88
C LYS A 113 1.20 4.91 -14.97
N LYS A 114 0.46 5.38 -15.99
CA LYS A 114 0.27 6.81 -16.25
C LYS A 114 -0.43 7.56 -15.10
N PRO A 115 -1.55 7.07 -14.54
CA PRO A 115 -2.20 7.70 -13.39
C PRO A 115 -1.29 7.80 -12.17
N VAL A 116 -0.55 6.73 -11.87
CA VAL A 116 0.38 6.69 -10.75
C VAL A 116 1.53 7.67 -10.94
N ALA A 117 2.13 7.72 -12.13
CA ALA A 117 3.18 8.68 -12.43
C ALA A 117 2.67 10.13 -12.32
N SER A 118 1.47 10.42 -12.84
CA SER A 118 0.84 11.74 -12.73
C SER A 118 0.59 12.15 -11.27
N PHE A 119 0.14 11.22 -10.42
CA PHE A 119 -0.04 11.47 -9.00
C PHE A 119 1.29 11.77 -8.31
N ILE A 120 2.32 10.96 -8.54
CA ILE A 120 3.66 11.15 -7.95
C ILE A 120 4.28 12.47 -8.42
N GLU A 121 4.07 12.86 -9.68
CA GLU A 121 4.57 14.11 -10.23
C GLU A 121 3.98 15.34 -9.52
N HIS A 122 2.70 15.30 -9.13
CA HIS A 122 2.02 16.45 -8.52
C HIS A 122 2.06 16.46 -6.99
N ILE A 123 1.93 15.29 -6.36
CA ILE A 123 1.80 15.16 -4.90
C ILE A 123 3.07 14.59 -4.26
N GLY A 124 3.82 13.77 -5.01
CA GLY A 124 4.98 13.03 -4.51
C GLY A 124 4.68 11.55 -4.26
N ASP A 125 5.75 10.79 -3.99
CA ASP A 125 5.66 9.36 -3.69
C ASP A 125 5.38 9.11 -2.21
N LEU A 126 4.15 9.41 -1.79
CA LEU A 126 3.73 9.28 -0.41
C LEU A 126 3.41 7.81 -0.03
N PRO A 127 3.56 7.44 1.24
CA PRO A 127 2.91 6.27 1.81
C PRO A 127 1.39 6.30 1.60
N LEU A 128 0.80 5.15 1.25
CA LEU A 128 -0.66 5.01 1.09
C LEU A 128 -1.43 5.42 2.35
N SER A 129 -0.83 5.26 3.54
CA SER A 129 -1.42 5.64 4.83
C SER A 129 -1.42 7.15 5.08
N GLN A 130 -0.58 7.91 4.37
CA GLN A 130 -0.44 9.36 4.52
C GLN A 130 -1.23 10.14 3.46
N ILE A 131 -1.77 9.46 2.43
CA ILE A 131 -2.59 10.11 1.40
C ILE A 131 -3.86 10.67 2.06
N THR A 132 -3.98 12.00 2.02
CA THR A 132 -5.11 12.72 2.59
C THR A 132 -6.22 12.93 1.57
N GLN A 133 -7.31 13.58 2.00
CA GLN A 133 -8.33 14.04 1.08
C GLN A 133 -7.86 15.21 0.23
N ASP A 134 -7.07 16.12 0.81
CA ASP A 134 -6.60 17.34 0.17
C ASP A 134 -5.62 17.04 -0.96
N ASP A 135 -4.66 16.13 -0.74
CA ASP A 135 -3.73 15.65 -1.78
C ASP A 135 -4.45 15.20 -3.06
N ARG A 136 -5.63 14.59 -2.91
CA ARG A 136 -6.40 14.10 -4.06
C ARG A 136 -7.25 15.19 -4.70
N LEU A 137 -7.68 16.19 -3.93
CA LEU A 137 -8.34 17.37 -4.48
C LEU A 137 -7.34 18.19 -5.29
N ASP A 138 -6.11 18.32 -4.80
CA ASP A 138 -5.01 18.99 -5.49
C ASP A 138 -4.66 18.25 -6.78
N TRP A 139 -4.51 16.92 -6.73
CA TRP A 139 -4.28 16.13 -7.94
C TRP A 139 -5.45 16.23 -8.94
N ARG A 140 -6.70 16.23 -8.45
CA ARG A 140 -7.88 16.43 -9.30
C ARG A 140 -7.88 17.81 -9.95
N GLN A 141 -7.52 18.85 -9.21
CA GLN A 141 -7.43 20.22 -9.70
C GLN A 141 -6.37 20.34 -10.80
N ALA A 142 -5.19 19.77 -10.58
CA ALA A 142 -4.15 19.72 -11.60
C ALA A 142 -4.59 18.96 -12.87
N LEU A 143 -5.33 17.86 -12.73
CA LEU A 143 -5.92 17.16 -13.88
C LEU A 143 -6.94 18.05 -14.62
N TRP A 144 -7.71 18.86 -13.90
CA TRP A 144 -8.66 19.80 -14.49
C TRP A 144 -7.96 20.91 -15.27
N GLU A 145 -6.87 21.49 -14.75
CA GLU A 145 -6.08 22.50 -15.43
C GLU A 145 -5.52 21.98 -16.78
N ARG A 146 -5.11 20.71 -16.82
CA ARG A 146 -4.68 20.05 -18.07
C ARG A 146 -5.83 19.85 -19.05
N VAL A 147 -7.05 19.65 -18.55
CA VAL A 147 -8.26 19.59 -19.39
C VAL A 147 -8.60 20.96 -19.97
N GLU A 148 -8.53 22.02 -19.16
CA GLU A 148 -8.75 23.39 -19.63
C GLU A 148 -7.71 23.82 -20.65
N ALA A 149 -6.45 23.41 -20.48
CA ALA A 149 -5.37 23.64 -21.44
C ALA A 149 -5.51 22.80 -22.74
N GLY A 150 -6.54 21.97 -22.88
CA GLY A 150 -6.77 21.11 -24.05
C GLY A 150 -5.77 19.96 -24.20
N GLN A 151 -4.87 19.77 -23.24
CA GLN A 151 -3.87 18.70 -23.23
C GLN A 151 -4.47 17.37 -22.78
N TYR A 152 -5.63 17.41 -22.14
CA TYR A 152 -6.31 16.26 -21.57
C TYR A 152 -7.82 16.30 -21.82
N SER A 153 -8.44 15.12 -21.94
CA SER A 153 -9.90 15.04 -21.98
C SER A 153 -10.44 14.72 -20.59
N THR A 154 -11.63 15.24 -20.26
CA THR A 154 -12.35 14.91 -19.01
C THR A 154 -12.49 13.40 -18.81
N ASN A 155 -12.77 12.66 -19.89
CA ASN A 155 -12.88 11.20 -19.87
C ASN A 155 -11.53 10.53 -19.53
N ALA A 156 -10.42 11.03 -20.08
CA ALA A 156 -9.10 10.52 -19.75
C ALA A 156 -8.73 10.80 -18.28
N ALA A 157 -9.04 11.99 -17.76
CA ALA A 157 -8.85 12.33 -16.34
C ALA A 157 -9.63 11.41 -15.42
N ASN A 158 -10.91 11.17 -15.70
CA ASN A 158 -11.75 10.26 -14.92
C ASN A 158 -11.25 8.80 -15.00
N LYS A 159 -10.74 8.36 -16.16
CA LYS A 159 -10.12 7.04 -16.29
C LYS A 159 -8.87 6.91 -15.41
N ASP A 160 -8.05 7.94 -15.34
CA ASP A 160 -6.84 7.93 -14.53
C ASP A 160 -7.16 7.88 -13.03
N ILE A 161 -8.05 8.76 -12.56
CA ILE A 161 -8.55 8.76 -11.18
C ILE A 161 -9.11 7.38 -10.82
N GLY A 162 -9.96 6.81 -11.68
CA GLY A 162 -10.55 5.50 -11.46
C GLY A 162 -9.51 4.37 -11.44
N ALA A 163 -8.47 4.43 -12.27
CA ALA A 163 -7.38 3.46 -12.28
C ALA A 163 -6.54 3.54 -10.99
N PHE A 164 -6.17 4.74 -10.55
CA PHE A 164 -5.45 4.97 -9.31
C PHE A 164 -6.22 4.42 -8.09
N CYS A 165 -7.50 4.79 -7.96
CA CYS A 165 -8.37 4.31 -6.87
C CYS A 165 -8.47 2.78 -6.84
N ARG A 166 -8.53 2.12 -8.01
CA ARG A 166 -8.54 0.65 -8.09
C ARG A 166 -7.24 0.04 -7.58
N ILE A 167 -6.09 0.57 -7.98
CA ILE A 167 -4.78 0.07 -7.52
C ILE A 167 -4.70 0.13 -6.00
N VAL A 168 -4.95 1.31 -5.43
CA VAL A 168 -4.82 1.51 -3.97
C VAL A 168 -5.82 0.65 -3.19
N ARG A 169 -7.07 0.52 -3.66
CA ARG A 169 -8.06 -0.39 -3.04
C ARG A 169 -7.59 -1.85 -3.07
N THR A 170 -7.11 -2.33 -4.21
CA THR A 170 -6.60 -3.70 -4.34
C THR A 170 -5.44 -3.95 -3.38
N ILE A 171 -4.50 -3.00 -3.25
CA ILE A 171 -3.39 -3.14 -2.31
C ILE A 171 -3.88 -3.14 -0.86
N ASN A 172 -4.74 -2.19 -0.48
CA ASN A 172 -5.27 -2.10 0.88
C ASN A 172 -5.99 -3.40 1.30
N GLU A 173 -6.81 -3.96 0.41
CA GLU A 173 -7.52 -5.21 0.64
C GLU A 173 -6.59 -6.42 0.71
N LYS A 174 -5.78 -6.64 -0.34
CA LYS A 174 -4.95 -7.84 -0.47
C LYS A 174 -3.80 -7.89 0.53
N LYS A 175 -3.25 -6.73 0.90
CA LYS A 175 -2.22 -6.61 1.95
C LYS A 175 -2.81 -6.38 3.35
N ARG A 176 -4.15 -6.30 3.49
CA ARG A 176 -4.88 -6.13 4.76
C ARG A 176 -4.37 -4.94 5.58
N LEU A 177 -4.09 -3.83 4.90
CA LEU A 177 -3.50 -2.65 5.54
C LEU A 177 -4.50 -1.99 6.50
N GLY A 178 -5.80 -2.09 6.21
CA GLY A 178 -6.87 -1.54 7.05
C GLY A 178 -6.96 -0.01 6.97
N LEU A 179 -6.51 0.57 5.84
CA LEU A 179 -6.52 2.01 5.63
C LEU A 179 -7.94 2.49 5.30
N THR A 180 -8.34 3.60 5.93
CA THR A 180 -9.52 4.34 5.52
C THR A 180 -9.14 5.19 4.31
N LEU A 181 -9.54 4.74 3.13
CA LEU A 181 -9.16 5.39 1.88
C LEU A 181 -10.16 6.50 1.54
N PRO A 182 -9.73 7.77 1.39
CA PRO A 182 -10.67 8.89 1.27
C PRO A 182 -11.42 8.99 -0.08
N PHE A 183 -11.57 7.92 -0.88
CA PHE A 183 -11.96 7.92 -2.30
C PHE A 183 -13.35 8.43 -2.75
N SER A 184 -14.09 9.17 -1.93
CA SER A 184 -15.34 9.84 -2.33
C SER A 184 -15.09 11.12 -3.16
N GLY A 185 -16.05 11.50 -4.02
CA GLY A 185 -16.14 12.85 -4.60
C GLY A 185 -15.17 13.26 -5.72
N LEU A 186 -14.33 12.35 -6.25
CA LEU A 186 -13.24 12.72 -7.18
C LEU A 186 -13.61 12.83 -8.68
N SER A 187 -14.85 12.52 -9.06
CA SER A 187 -15.24 12.54 -10.49
C SER A 187 -15.28 13.97 -11.03
N LEU A 188 -14.60 14.23 -12.15
CA LEU A 188 -14.72 15.46 -12.91
C LEU A 188 -16.02 15.40 -13.72
N LYS A 189 -16.94 16.34 -13.46
CA LYS A 189 -18.14 16.52 -14.28
C LYS A 189 -17.73 17.19 -15.59
N ASP A 190 -18.16 16.63 -16.71
CA ASP A 190 -18.06 17.33 -17.99
C ASP A 190 -18.98 18.55 -17.94
N ARG A 191 -18.44 19.75 -18.13
CA ARG A 191 -19.24 20.99 -18.18
C ARG A 191 -19.99 21.13 -19.51
N ARG A 192 -19.98 20.10 -20.37
CA ARG A 192 -20.86 19.99 -21.55
C ARG A 192 -22.18 19.31 -21.21
N VAL A 193 -23.02 19.94 -20.39
CA VAL A 193 -24.47 20.16 -20.58
C VAL A 193 -24.93 21.11 -19.47
N CYS A 194 -24.71 22.41 -19.64
CA CYS A 194 -25.72 23.38 -19.27
C CYS A 194 -26.38 23.80 -20.60
N ARG A 195 -27.35 23.01 -21.06
CA ARG A 195 -28.30 23.53 -22.05
C ARG A 195 -29.23 24.46 -21.26
N PRO A 196 -29.32 25.75 -21.59
CA PRO A 196 -30.31 26.61 -20.96
C PRO A 196 -31.69 25.99 -21.16
N HIS A 197 -32.48 25.91 -20.10
CA HIS A 197 -33.91 25.71 -20.27
C HIS A 197 -34.42 27.00 -20.90
N ALA A 198 -34.80 26.93 -22.18
CA ALA A 198 -35.53 28.00 -22.84
C ALA A 198 -36.96 28.02 -22.26
N PRO A 199 -37.60 29.21 -22.15
CA PRO A 199 -38.80 29.45 -21.36
C PRO A 199 -40.01 28.61 -21.77
#